data_AF-W8T675-F1
#
_entry.id   AF-W8T675-F1
#
_cell.length_a   1.000
_cell.length_b   1.000
_cell.length_c   1.000
_cell.angle_alpha   90.00
_cell.angle_beta   90.00
_cell.angle_gamma   90.00
#
_symmetry.space_group_name_H-M   'P 1'
#
loop_
_entity.id
_entity.type
_entity.pdbx_description
1 polymer ?
#
loop_
_entity_poly.entity_id
_entity_poly.type
_entity_poly.pdbx_seq_one_letter_code
_entity_poly.pdbx_strand_id
1 'polypeptide(L)' 'MSNVKNYTEQGGEKTVIGGVLEIAEGGQIVGLPSDFTPAAFQADSSASTIAGLVVDFNALLAKLKVAGLMVSE' A
#
# COMPACT_ATOMS: atom_id res chain seq x y z
N MET A 1 -20.56 5.28 30.42
CA MET A 1 -20.26 5.13 28.98
C MET A 1 -18.78 5.36 28.76
N SER A 2 -18.05 4.41 28.20
CA SER A 2 -16.63 4.61 27.88
C SER A 2 -16.52 5.30 26.52
N ASN A 3 -15.93 6.50 26.50
CA ASN A 3 -15.69 7.29 25.27
C ASN A 3 -14.36 6.91 24.59
N VAL A 4 -13.87 5.71 24.85
CA VAL A 4 -12.55 5.26 24.39
C VAL A 4 -12.64 4.94 22.90
N LYS A 5 -12.08 5.82 22.07
CA LYS A 5 -12.03 5.66 20.61
C LYS A 5 -11.09 4.53 20.16
N ASN A 6 -10.04 4.26 20.93
CA ASN A 6 -9.01 3.28 20.59
C ASN A 6 -8.92 2.22 21.70
N TYR A 7 -9.09 0.95 21.37
CA TYR A 7 -9.10 -0.14 22.36
C TYR A 7 -8.49 -1.41 21.81
N THR A 8 -7.94 -2.24 22.70
CA THR A 8 -7.48 -3.58 22.39
C THR A 8 -8.49 -4.60 22.93
N GLU A 9 -8.88 -5.56 22.10
CA GLU A 9 -9.79 -6.63 22.49
C GLU A 9 -9.11 -7.56 23.51
N GLN A 10 -9.91 -8.19 24.38
CA GLN A 10 -9.38 -9.11 25.38
C GLN A 10 -8.65 -10.27 24.67
N GLY A 11 -7.42 -10.55 25.07
CA GLY A 11 -6.54 -11.51 24.39
C GLY A 11 -5.46 -10.86 23.52
N GLY A 12 -5.55 -9.56 23.24
CA GLY A 12 -4.45 -8.79 22.64
C GLY A 12 -4.28 -8.95 21.12
N GLU A 13 -5.06 -9.80 20.46
CA GLU A 13 -4.90 -10.07 19.02
C GLU A 13 -5.32 -8.90 18.11
N LYS A 14 -6.25 -8.06 18.59
CA LYS A 14 -6.79 -6.97 17.79
C LYS A 14 -6.79 -5.66 18.57
N THR A 15 -6.20 -4.65 17.94
CA THR A 15 -6.32 -3.25 18.37
C THR A 15 -7.14 -2.48 17.35
N VAL A 16 -8.20 -1.82 17.81
CA VAL A 16 -9.06 -0.96 17.00
C VAL A 16 -8.66 0.49 17.24
N ILE A 17 -8.37 1.21 16.15
CA ILE A 17 -8.11 2.66 16.18
C ILE A 17 -9.33 3.36 15.60
N GLY A 18 -10.16 3.97 16.45
CA GLY A 18 -11.29 4.81 16.05
C GLY A 18 -10.96 6.30 15.93
N GLY A 19 -9.73 6.70 16.28
CA GLY A 19 -9.16 8.02 16.05
C GLY A 19 -8.15 8.05 14.88
N VAL A 20 -7.20 8.97 14.94
CA VAL A 20 -6.07 9.05 14.00
C VAL A 20 -4.86 8.33 14.62
N LEU A 21 -4.21 7.46 13.85
CA LEU A 21 -2.88 6.95 14.16
C LEU A 21 -1.85 7.76 13.35
N GLU A 22 -1.08 8.60 14.04
CA GLU A 22 0.02 9.36 13.45
C GLU A 22 1.34 8.64 13.72
N ILE A 23 2.14 8.42 12.67
CA ILE A 23 3.51 7.91 12.77
C ILE A 23 4.44 9.09 12.53
N ALA A 24 5.18 9.48 13.56
CA ALA A 24 6.10 10.61 13.50
C ALA A 24 7.31 10.35 12.58
N GLU A 25 8.08 11.38 12.30
CA GLU A 25 9.32 11.29 11.50
C GLU A 25 10.27 10.22 12.08
N GLY A 26 10.72 9.30 11.22
CA GLY A 26 11.56 8.16 11.61
C GLY A 26 10.80 6.95 12.18
N GLY A 27 9.49 7.05 12.42
CA GLY A 27 8.66 5.92 12.82
C GLY A 27 8.46 4.91 11.68
N GLN A 28 8.40 3.62 12.02
CA GLN A 28 8.22 2.54 11.06
C GLN A 28 7.06 1.63 11.51
N ILE A 29 6.23 1.20 10.54
CA ILE A 29 5.27 0.12 10.75
C ILE A 29 5.83 -1.13 10.07
N VAL A 30 5.98 -2.21 10.83
CA VAL A 30 6.52 -3.49 10.36
C VAL A 30 5.39 -4.52 10.31
N GLY A 31 5.37 -5.35 9.27
CA GLY A 31 4.39 -6.45 9.17
C GLY A 31 2.98 -6.01 8.74
N LEU A 32 2.82 -4.82 8.16
CA LEU A 32 1.61 -4.50 7.41
C LEU A 32 1.48 -5.45 6.21
N PRO A 33 0.25 -5.81 5.81
CA PRO A 33 0.01 -6.46 4.53
C PRO A 33 0.68 -5.66 3.40
N SER A 34 1.19 -6.36 2.38
CA SER A 34 1.95 -5.83 1.24
C SER A 34 1.34 -4.58 0.58
N ASP A 35 0.03 -4.41 0.71
CA ASP A 35 -0.79 -3.40 0.04
C ASP A 35 -0.52 -1.95 0.51
N PHE A 36 0.26 -1.77 1.58
CA PHE A 36 0.73 -0.46 2.05
C PHE A 36 2.14 -0.09 1.59
N THR A 37 2.78 -0.91 0.77
CA THR A 37 4.10 -0.59 0.19
C THR A 37 3.90 0.29 -1.05
N PRO A 38 4.53 1.48 -1.15
CA PRO A 38 4.48 2.26 -2.38
C PRO A 38 4.93 1.42 -3.58
N ALA A 39 4.25 1.56 -4.72
CA ALA A 39 4.65 0.86 -5.93
C ALA A 39 6.08 1.25 -6.35
N ALA A 40 6.81 0.27 -6.89
CA ALA A 40 8.13 0.52 -7.44
C ALA A 40 8.04 1.61 -8.52
N PHE A 41 9.07 2.45 -8.60
CA PHE A 41 9.13 3.54 -9.56
C PHE A 41 8.95 3.05 -11.01
N GLN A 42 8.12 3.74 -11.77
CA GLN A 42 7.97 3.58 -13.21
C GLN A 42 8.51 4.82 -13.89
N ALA A 43 9.55 4.65 -14.73
CA ALA A 43 10.06 5.74 -15.54
C ALA A 43 9.05 6.14 -16.62
N ASP A 44 9.12 7.40 -17.05
CA ASP A 44 8.33 7.92 -18.16
C ASP A 44 8.53 7.07 -19.42
N SER A 45 7.45 6.83 -20.15
CA SER A 45 7.51 6.11 -21.43
C SER A 45 8.18 7.00 -22.48
N SER A 46 9.18 6.46 -23.17
CA SER A 46 9.80 7.07 -24.36
C SER A 46 9.41 6.34 -25.66
N ALA A 47 8.36 5.52 -25.60
CA ALA A 47 7.93 4.71 -26.73
C ALA A 47 7.42 5.56 -27.90
N SER A 48 7.98 5.32 -29.09
CA SER A 48 7.53 5.93 -30.35
C SER A 48 6.56 5.04 -31.14
N THR A 49 6.24 3.86 -30.61
CA THR A 49 5.33 2.89 -31.23
C THR A 49 4.29 2.40 -30.23
N ILE A 50 3.13 1.98 -30.73
CA ILE A 50 2.07 1.38 -29.91
C ILE A 50 2.59 0.14 -29.19
N ALA A 51 3.41 -0.68 -29.87
CA ALA A 51 4.00 -1.88 -29.27
C ALA A 51 4.90 -1.52 -28.07
N GLY A 52 5.72 -0.47 -28.18
CA GLY A 52 6.53 0.02 -27.07
C GLY A 52 5.68 0.54 -25.91
N LEU A 53 4.61 1.29 -26.20
CA LEU A 53 3.71 1.80 -25.17
C LEU A 53 3.04 0.67 -24.38
N VAL A 54 2.63 -0.40 -25.05
CA VAL A 54 2.03 -1.58 -24.40
C VAL A 54 3.02 -2.26 -23.45
N VAL A 55 4.31 -2.32 -23.80
CA VAL A 55 5.36 -2.86 -22.92
C VAL A 55 5.51 -2.00 -21.67
N ASP A 56 5.64 -0.68 -21.83
CA ASP A 56 5.80 0.25 -20.71
C ASP A 56 4.58 0.23 -19.79
N PHE A 57 3.38 0.16 -20.36
CA PHE A 57 2.13 0.09 -19.61
C PHE A 57 2.01 -1.21 -18.81
N ASN A 58 2.30 -2.36 -19.42
CA ASN A 58 2.24 -3.64 -18.71
C ASN A 58 3.30 -3.73 -17.59
N ALA A 59 4.46 -3.07 -17.76
CA ALA A 59 5.45 -2.94 -16.69
C ALA A 59 4.92 -2.14 -15.50
N LEU A 60 4.17 -1.05 -15.74
CA LEU A 60 3.48 -0.30 -14.68
C LEU A 60 2.45 -1.19 -13.96
N LEU A 61 1.59 -1.89 -14.71
CA LEU A 61 0.57 -2.77 -14.11
C LEU A 61 1.19 -3.85 -13.22
N ALA A 62 2.30 -4.45 -13.66
CA ALA A 62 3.03 -5.42 -12.85
C ALA A 62 3.51 -4.83 -11.52
N LYS A 63 4.04 -3.60 -11.53
CA LYS A 63 4.50 -2.90 -10.31
C LYS A 63 3.35 -2.59 -9.36
N LEU A 64 2.19 -2.20 -9.90
CA LEU A 64 0.99 -1.93 -9.10
C LEU A 64 0.44 -3.20 -8.45
N LYS A 65 0.44 -4.33 -9.17
CA LYS A 65 0.03 -5.64 -8.63
C LYS A 65 0.96 -6.11 -7.52
N VAL A 66 2.28 -6.00 -7.72
CA VAL A 66 3.28 -6.35 -6.70
C VAL A 66 3.14 -5.49 -5.44
N ALA A 67 2.76 -4.21 -5.61
CA ALA A 67 2.53 -3.29 -4.51
C ALA A 67 1.19 -3.51 -3.77
N GLY A 68 0.37 -4.48 -4.21
CA GLY A 68 -0.97 -4.70 -3.65
C GLY A 68 -1.96 -3.57 -3.95
N LEU A 69 -1.61 -2.64 -4.85
CA LEU A 69 -2.49 -1.55 -5.28
C LEU A 69 -3.48 -1.97 -6.38
N MET A 70 -3.28 -3.16 -6.95
CA MET A 70 -4.12 -3.75 -7.98
C MET A 70 -4.20 -5.26 -7.77
N VAL A 71 -5.39 -5.84 -7.97
CA VAL A 71 -5.57 -7.30 -7.91
C VAL A 71 -4.77 -8.00 -9.01
N SER A 72 -4.14 -9.13 -8.67
CA SER A 72 -3.63 -10.06 -9.68
C SER A 72 -4.79 -10.81 -10.34
N GLU A 73 -4.58 -11.27 -11.58
CA GLU A 73 -5.49 -12.23 -12.23
C GLU A 73 -5.44 -13.59 -11.53
#